data_AF-Q5MQ06-F1
#
_entry.id   AF-Q5MQ06-F1
#
_cell.length_a   1.000
_cell.length_b   1.000
_cell.length_c   1.000
_cell.angle_alpha   90.00
_cell.angle_beta   90.00
_cell.angle_gamma   90.00
#
_symmetry.space_group_name_H-M   'P 1'
#
loop_
_entity.id
_entity.type
_entity.pdbx_description
1 polymer ?
#
loop_
_entity_poly.entity_id
_entity_poly.type
_entity_poly.pdbx_seq_one_letter_code
_entity_poly.pdbx_strand_id
1 'polypeptide(L)'
;HGLTSSVLFCLANTNYERTHSRTMLLARGLQLILPLMTTWWLLANLMNMALPPTVNLAGELLIITSMFNWSPLTIILTGMGTLLTAIYSLYVFLTTQRNKLPKNTTNIRPTQTREHLLMTLHMLPMLLLLMKPELVLGPFT
;
A
#
# COMPACT_ATOMS: atom_id res chain seq x y z
N HIS A 1 -5.32 7.99 -1.90
CA HIS A 1 -5.82 7.19 -0.74
C HIS A 1 -6.88 6.16 -1.11
N GLY A 2 -8.03 6.51 -1.71
CA GLY A 2 -9.13 5.55 -1.94
C GLY A 2 -8.74 4.32 -2.77
N LEU A 3 -7.92 4.50 -3.81
CA LEU A 3 -7.39 3.38 -4.61
C LEU A 3 -6.30 2.59 -3.88
N THR A 4 -5.45 3.25 -3.08
CA THR A 4 -4.36 2.56 -2.37
C THR A 4 -4.87 1.72 -1.20
N SER A 5 -5.82 2.25 -0.41
CA SER A 5 -6.39 1.52 0.72
C SER A 5 -7.24 0.34 0.26
N SER A 6 -8.03 0.48 -0.82
CA SER A 6 -8.80 -0.63 -1.39
C SER A 6 -7.92 -1.78 -1.85
N VAL A 7 -6.80 -1.52 -2.54
CA VAL A 7 -5.82 -2.56 -2.90
C VAL A 7 -5.28 -3.27 -1.67
N LEU A 8 -4.88 -2.53 -0.64
CA LEU A 8 -4.37 -3.14 0.59
C LEU A 8 -5.41 -4.02 1.29
N PHE A 9 -6.68 -3.61 1.30
CA PHE A 9 -7.77 -4.46 1.80
C PHE A 9 -7.98 -5.71 0.95
N CYS A 10 -7.91 -5.58 -0.38
CA CYS A 10 -8.00 -6.73 -1.26
C CYS A 10 -6.82 -7.69 -1.07
N LEU A 11 -5.60 -7.18 -0.91
CA LEU A 11 -4.41 -7.98 -0.60
C LEU A 11 -4.58 -8.71 0.74
N ALA A 12 -5.05 -8.03 1.78
CA ALA A 12 -5.37 -8.66 3.06
C ALA A 12 -6.44 -9.77 2.90
N ASN A 13 -7.45 -9.54 2.05
CA ASN A 13 -8.48 -10.53 1.78
C ASN A 13 -7.92 -11.78 1.07
N THR A 14 -7.00 -11.65 0.12
CA THR A 14 -6.36 -12.82 -0.51
C THR A 14 -5.58 -13.69 0.48
N ASN A 15 -4.97 -13.08 1.50
CA ASN A 15 -4.34 -13.82 2.60
C ASN A 15 -5.39 -14.48 3.50
N TYR A 16 -6.50 -13.79 3.75
CA TYR A 16 -7.61 -14.31 4.54
C TYR A 16 -8.29 -15.52 3.88
N GLU A 17 -8.54 -15.49 2.57
CA GLU A 17 -9.11 -16.62 1.81
C GLU A 17 -8.25 -17.89 1.90
N ARG A 18 -6.95 -17.76 2.18
CA ARG A 18 -6.00 -18.88 2.31
C ARG A 18 -5.81 -19.36 3.74
N THR A 19 -5.76 -18.44 4.69
CA THR A 19 -5.41 -18.73 6.09
C THR A 19 -6.62 -18.79 7.02
N HIS A 20 -7.78 -18.31 6.57
CA HIS A 20 -9.01 -18.12 7.36
C HIS A 20 -8.82 -17.33 8.65
N SER A 21 -7.73 -16.58 8.78
CA SER A 21 -7.40 -15.75 9.94
C SER A 21 -7.00 -14.35 9.48
N ARG A 22 -7.35 -13.33 10.26
CA ARG A 22 -6.88 -11.95 10.04
C ARG A 22 -5.55 -11.65 10.75
N THR A 23 -4.96 -12.64 11.41
CA THR A 23 -3.74 -12.43 12.19
C THR A 23 -2.53 -12.34 11.26
N MET A 24 -1.90 -11.17 11.25
CA MET A 24 -0.77 -10.88 10.35
C MET A 24 0.43 -11.81 10.59
N LEU A 25 0.65 -12.24 11.85
CA LEU A 25 1.73 -13.16 12.19
C LEU A 25 1.58 -14.57 11.61
N LEU A 26 0.37 -15.00 11.26
CA LEU A 26 0.17 -16.31 10.64
C LEU A 26 0.46 -16.29 9.13
N ALA A 27 0.36 -15.12 8.49
CA ALA A 27 0.60 -14.93 7.07
C ALA A 27 2.03 -14.41 6.79
N ARG A 28 3.06 -15.04 7.37
CA ARG A 28 4.48 -14.67 7.25
C ARG A 28 5.17 -15.38 6.09
N GLY A 29 6.17 -14.75 5.50
CA GLY A 29 7.08 -15.40 4.55
C GLY A 29 6.44 -15.77 3.20
N LEU A 30 5.34 -15.12 2.82
CA LEU A 30 4.60 -15.44 1.60
C LEU A 30 5.40 -15.22 0.32
N GLN A 31 6.54 -14.53 0.38
CA GLN A 31 7.41 -14.31 -0.77
C GLN A 31 7.95 -15.58 -1.42
N LEU A 32 8.24 -16.60 -0.63
CA LEU A 32 8.74 -17.86 -1.16
C LEU A 32 7.66 -18.66 -1.89
N ILE A 33 6.38 -18.45 -1.55
CA ILE A 33 5.25 -19.22 -2.06
C ILE A 33 4.55 -18.49 -3.21
N LEU A 34 4.35 -17.17 -3.08
CA LEU A 34 3.55 -16.35 -4.00
C LEU A 34 4.36 -15.14 -4.49
N PRO A 35 5.44 -15.33 -5.27
CA PRO A 35 6.36 -14.25 -5.66
C PRO A 35 5.65 -13.14 -6.44
N LEU A 36 4.75 -13.47 -7.37
CA LEU A 36 3.98 -12.48 -8.13
C LEU A 36 2.99 -11.72 -7.23
N MET A 37 2.50 -12.32 -6.15
CA MET A 37 1.67 -11.58 -5.20
C MET A 37 2.48 -10.57 -4.40
N THR A 38 3.75 -10.88 -4.16
CA THR A 38 4.62 -9.99 -3.39
C THR A 38 4.98 -8.73 -4.15
N THR A 39 5.02 -8.78 -5.48
CA THR A 39 5.21 -7.57 -6.29
C THR A 39 4.00 -6.64 -6.15
N TRP A 40 2.78 -7.19 -6.09
CA TRP A 40 1.58 -6.40 -5.81
C TRP A 40 1.60 -5.80 -4.40
N TRP A 41 2.00 -6.59 -3.39
CA TRP A 41 2.21 -6.09 -2.03
C TRP A 41 3.25 -4.98 -1.96
N LEU A 42 4.37 -5.13 -2.67
CA LEU A 42 5.42 -4.11 -2.71
C LEU A 42 4.91 -2.83 -3.34
N LEU A 43 4.32 -2.91 -4.54
CA LEU A 43 3.80 -1.74 -5.25
C LEU A 43 2.72 -1.00 -4.45
N ALA A 44 1.77 -1.72 -3.83
CA ALA A 44 0.75 -1.12 -2.99
C ALA A 44 1.34 -0.40 -1.77
N ASN A 45 2.37 -0.98 -1.13
CA ASN A 45 3.06 -0.34 -0.01
C ASN A 45 3.86 0.89 -0.46
N LEU A 46 4.56 0.84 -1.59
CA LEU A 46 5.29 2.01 -2.13
C LEU A 46 4.33 3.17 -2.43
N MET A 47 3.14 2.88 -2.97
CA MET A 47 2.11 3.89 -3.19
C MET A 47 1.52 4.43 -1.88
N ASN A 48 1.40 3.58 -0.85
CA ASN A 48 0.92 3.99 0.47
C ASN A 48 1.94 4.83 1.25
N MET A 49 3.24 4.65 0.99
CA MET A 49 4.34 5.48 1.53
C MET A 49 4.48 6.83 0.85
N ALA A 50 3.61 7.16 -0.12
CA ALA A 50 3.71 8.38 -0.91
C ALA A 50 5.10 8.55 -1.55
N LEU A 51 5.64 7.50 -2.19
CA LEU A 51 6.93 7.60 -2.87
C LEU A 51 6.84 8.56 -4.08
N PRO A 52 7.87 9.37 -4.40
CA PRO A 52 7.87 10.18 -5.62
C PRO A 52 7.90 9.23 -6.82
N PRO A 53 7.10 9.42 -7.89
CA PRO A 53 6.24 10.57 -8.25
C PRO A 53 4.73 10.42 -7.96
N THR A 54 4.29 9.57 -7.02
CA THR A 54 2.87 9.19 -6.85
C THR A 54 1.90 10.33 -6.50
N VAL A 55 0.63 10.21 -6.90
CA VAL A 55 -0.45 11.18 -6.59
C VAL A 55 -0.69 11.32 -5.08
N ASN A 56 -0.44 10.25 -4.30
CA ASN A 56 -0.52 10.34 -2.83
C ASN A 56 0.49 11.35 -2.27
N LEU A 57 1.72 11.39 -2.80
CA LEU A 57 2.72 12.39 -2.42
C LEU A 57 2.29 13.80 -2.81
N ALA A 58 1.76 13.98 -4.01
CA ALA A 58 1.28 15.28 -4.47
C ALA A 58 0.22 15.85 -3.51
N GLY A 59 -0.74 15.01 -3.10
CA GLY A 59 -1.75 15.39 -2.11
C GLY A 59 -1.18 15.70 -0.72
N GLU A 60 -0.30 14.83 -0.20
CA GLU A 60 0.34 15.05 1.11
C GLU A 60 1.20 16.31 1.13
N LEU A 61 1.97 16.57 0.07
CA LEU A 61 2.82 17.75 -0.03
C LEU A 61 1.99 19.03 -0.11
N LEU A 62 0.90 19.05 -0.88
CA LEU A 62 -0.04 20.17 -0.90
C LEU A 62 -0.61 20.46 0.50
N ILE A 63 -1.04 19.43 1.22
CA ILE A 63 -1.54 19.57 2.60
C ILE A 63 -0.44 20.14 3.50
N ILE A 64 0.78 19.59 3.46
CA ILE A 64 1.91 20.08 4.26
C ILE A 64 2.20 21.56 3.96
N THR A 65 2.24 21.96 2.69
CA THR A 65 2.49 23.37 2.33
C THR A 65 1.39 24.31 2.82
N SER A 66 0.11 23.92 2.71
CA SER A 66 -1.01 24.72 3.21
C SER A 66 -1.00 24.87 4.73
N MET A 67 -0.68 23.79 5.45
CA MET A 67 -0.61 23.79 6.91
C MET A 67 0.59 24.58 7.42
N PHE A 68 1.73 24.47 6.74
CA PHE A 68 2.92 25.26 7.03
C PHE A 68 2.67 26.75 6.86
N ASN A 69 1.98 27.15 5.79
CA ASN A 69 1.56 28.54 5.57
C ASN A 69 0.60 29.04 6.66
N TRP A 70 -0.24 28.17 7.22
CA TRP A 70 -1.15 28.51 8.32
C TRP A 70 -0.42 28.68 9.65
N SER A 71 0.43 27.71 10.03
CA SER A 71 1.38 27.89 11.13
C SER A 71 2.61 26.98 10.98
N PRO A 72 3.83 27.51 11.15
CA PRO A 72 5.06 26.76 10.88
C PRO A 72 5.28 25.60 11.85
N LEU A 73 4.69 25.63 13.05
CA LEU A 73 4.79 24.55 14.04
C LEU A 73 4.13 23.24 13.56
N THR A 74 3.18 23.33 12.63
CA THR A 74 2.48 22.16 12.08
C THR A 74 3.41 21.21 11.32
N ILE A 75 4.57 21.68 10.84
CA ILE A 75 5.53 20.84 10.10
C ILE A 75 6.04 19.67 10.94
N ILE A 76 6.18 19.87 12.25
CA ILE A 76 6.65 18.83 13.17
C ILE A 76 5.61 17.72 13.24
N LEU A 77 4.34 18.10 13.36
CA LEU A 77 3.22 17.15 13.46
C LEU A 77 3.01 16.40 12.15
N THR A 78 2.98 17.11 11.02
CA THR A 78 2.79 16.48 9.70
C THR A 78 3.99 15.62 9.31
N GLY A 79 5.21 16.07 9.59
CA GLY A 79 6.44 15.31 9.34
C GLY A 79 6.51 14.02 10.16
N MET A 80 6.16 14.09 11.45
CA MET A 80 6.06 12.89 12.29
C MET A 80 4.96 11.94 11.79
N GLY A 81 3.82 12.49 11.34
CA GLY A 81 2.75 11.71 10.71
C GLY A 81 3.22 10.93 9.49
N THR A 82 3.87 11.60 8.53
CA THR A 82 4.42 10.94 7.32
C THR A 82 5.50 9.91 7.63
N LEU A 83 6.28 10.12 8.69
CA LEU A 83 7.29 9.16 9.11
C LEU A 83 6.63 7.90 9.70
N LEU A 84 5.59 8.06 10.53
CA LEU A 84 4.85 6.94 11.10
C LEU A 84 4.10 6.13 10.02
N THR A 85 3.52 6.77 9.01
CA THR A 85 2.88 6.07 7.89
C THR A 85 3.89 5.23 7.11
N ALA A 86 5.10 5.75 6.87
CA ALA A 86 6.17 5.00 6.22
C ALA A 86 6.64 3.80 7.05
N ILE A 87 6.84 3.97 8.37
CA ILE A 87 7.24 2.87 9.26
C ILE A 87 6.17 1.77 9.29
N TYR A 88 4.89 2.14 9.45
CA TYR A 88 3.80 1.18 9.55
C TYR A 88 3.62 0.38 8.26
N SER A 89 3.61 1.05 7.10
CA SER A 89 3.49 0.37 5.81
C SER A 89 4.65 -0.59 5.54
N LEU A 90 5.88 -0.18 5.88
CA LEU A 90 7.05 -1.05 5.75
C LEU A 90 6.94 -2.25 6.69
N TYR A 91 6.48 -2.03 7.92
CA TYR A 91 6.26 -3.09 8.90
C TYR A 91 5.25 -4.12 8.39
N VAL A 92 4.12 -3.69 7.83
CA VAL A 92 3.11 -4.58 7.23
C VAL A 92 3.71 -5.40 6.09
N PHE A 93 4.49 -4.78 5.20
CA PHE A 93 5.15 -5.49 4.11
C PHE A 93 6.15 -6.54 4.62
N LEU A 94 7.04 -6.16 5.54
CA LEU A 94 8.08 -7.04 6.07
C LEU A 94 7.50 -8.20 6.88
N THR A 95 6.44 -7.96 7.64
CA THR A 95 5.82 -9.01 8.45
C THR A 95 5.04 -10.00 7.60
N THR A 96 4.38 -9.57 6.52
CA THR A 96 3.59 -10.48 5.67
C THR A 96 4.44 -11.20 4.62
N GLN A 97 5.29 -10.47 3.92
CA GLN A 97 6.02 -11.02 2.77
C GLN A 97 7.37 -11.63 3.17
N ARG A 98 8.07 -10.98 4.10
CA ARG A 98 9.40 -11.39 4.56
C ARG A 98 9.29 -12.25 5.84
N ASN A 99 10.42 -12.81 6.26
CA ASN A 99 10.59 -13.80 7.34
C ASN A 99 10.35 -15.26 6.95
N LYS A 100 10.79 -16.16 7.84
CA LYS A 100 10.59 -17.59 7.70
C LYS A 100 9.10 -17.93 7.76
N LEU A 101 8.70 -18.82 6.86
CA LEU A 101 7.36 -19.39 6.85
C LEU A 101 7.05 -20.08 8.19
N PRO A 102 5.83 -19.93 8.74
CA PRO A 102 5.41 -20.69 9.90
C PRO A 102 5.43 -22.19 9.58
N LYS A 103 5.90 -23.03 10.50
CA LYS A 103 5.91 -24.50 10.30
C LYS A 103 4.50 -25.09 10.12
N ASN A 104 3.47 -24.39 10.60
CA ASN A 104 2.07 -24.82 10.53
C ASN A 104 1.37 -24.44 9.22
N THR A 105 1.99 -23.64 8.34
CA THR A 105 1.38 -23.31 7.04
C THR A 105 1.71 -24.41 6.05
N THR A 106 0.82 -25.39 5.97
CA THR A 106 0.87 -26.41 4.93
C THR A 106 -0.25 -26.13 3.94
N ASN A 107 0.07 -26.14 2.64
CA ASN A 107 -0.90 -26.07 1.54
C ASN A 107 -1.52 -24.70 1.21
N ILE A 108 -0.67 -23.68 0.98
CA ILE A 108 -1.12 -22.42 0.37
C ILE A 108 -1.33 -22.60 -1.14
N ARG A 109 -2.56 -22.37 -1.61
CA ARG A 109 -2.89 -22.41 -3.04
C ARG A 109 -2.19 -21.28 -3.81
N PRO A 110 -1.73 -21.54 -5.04
CA PRO A 110 -1.15 -20.49 -5.90
C PRO A 110 -2.16 -19.37 -6.17
N THR A 111 -1.66 -18.22 -6.61
CA THR A 111 -2.49 -17.07 -6.95
C THR A 111 -3.36 -17.35 -8.17
N GLN A 112 -4.63 -16.99 -8.06
CA GLN A 112 -5.61 -17.18 -9.13
C GLN A 112 -5.59 -15.99 -10.09
N THR A 113 -5.98 -16.22 -11.35
CA THR A 113 -6.08 -15.16 -12.37
C THR A 113 -7.02 -14.02 -11.95
N ARG A 114 -8.12 -14.36 -11.25
CA ARG A 114 -9.06 -13.39 -10.65
C ARG A 114 -8.34 -12.41 -9.71
N GLU A 115 -7.42 -12.90 -8.88
CA GLU A 115 -6.72 -12.07 -7.90
C GLU A 115 -5.76 -11.11 -8.61
N HIS A 116 -5.04 -11.59 -9.63
CA HIS A 116 -4.19 -10.72 -10.44
C HIS A 116 -4.98 -9.68 -11.22
N LEU A 117 -6.11 -10.07 -11.83
CA LEU A 117 -6.98 -9.14 -12.52
C LEU A 117 -7.48 -8.04 -11.57
N LEU A 118 -7.92 -8.42 -10.37
CA LEU A 118 -8.35 -7.46 -9.36
C LEU A 118 -7.23 -6.47 -9.00
N MET A 119 -6.00 -6.94 -8.76
CA MET A 119 -4.87 -6.07 -8.46
C MET A 119 -4.54 -5.15 -9.64
N THR A 120 -4.54 -5.67 -10.87
CA THR A 120 -4.29 -4.86 -12.07
C THR A 120 -5.33 -3.75 -12.25
N LEU A 121 -6.62 -4.04 -12.03
CA LEU A 121 -7.71 -3.07 -12.18
C LEU A 121 -7.63 -1.93 -11.19
N HIS A 122 -7.05 -2.13 -10.01
CA HIS A 122 -6.82 -1.04 -9.07
C HIS A 122 -5.51 -0.28 -9.35
N MET A 123 -4.46 -1.00 -9.73
CA MET A 123 -3.13 -0.42 -9.95
C MET A 123 -3.03 0.37 -11.25
N LEU A 124 -3.71 -0.07 -12.30
CA LEU A 124 -3.68 0.56 -13.62
C LEU A 124 -4.24 2.00 -13.59
N PRO A 125 -5.41 2.29 -12.99
CA PRO A 125 -5.88 3.65 -12.81
C PRO A 125 -4.89 4.52 -12.02
N MET A 126 -4.27 3.97 -10.98
CA MET A 126 -3.26 4.71 -10.20
C MET A 126 -2.02 5.08 -11.05
N LEU A 127 -1.56 4.16 -11.90
CA LEU A 127 -0.46 4.42 -12.84
C LEU A 127 -0.85 5.41 -13.94
N LEU A 128 -2.10 5.39 -14.41
CA LEU A 128 -2.58 6.38 -15.39
C LEU A 128 -2.69 7.78 -14.77
N LEU A 129 -3.18 7.88 -13.53
CA LEU A 129 -3.25 9.14 -12.80
C LEU A 129 -1.88 9.76 -12.52
N LEU A 130 -0.84 8.93 -12.44
CA LEU A 130 0.54 9.41 -12.34
C LEU A 130 0.97 10.22 -13.57
N MET A 131 0.49 9.84 -14.77
CA MET A 131 0.84 10.51 -16.02
C MET A 131 0.14 11.86 -16.20
N LYS A 132 -1.06 12.01 -15.62
CA LYS A 132 -1.86 13.24 -15.67
C LYS A 132 -2.50 13.52 -14.30
N PRO A 133 -1.72 14.01 -13.31
CA PRO A 133 -2.25 14.30 -11.98
C PRO A 133 -3.29 15.43 -12.00
N GLU A 134 -3.23 16.32 -12.99
CA GLU A 134 -4.18 17.43 -13.23
C GLU A 134 -5.65 17.00 -13.24
N LEU A 135 -5.95 15.74 -13.57
CA LEU A 135 -7.33 15.24 -13.59
C LEU A 135 -7.98 15.13 -12.20
N VAL A 136 -7.18 15.08 -11.14
CA VAL A 136 -7.64 14.88 -9.74
C VAL A 136 -7.33 16.09 -8.87
N LEU A 137 -6.42 16.95 -9.31
CA LEU A 137 -6.25 18.30 -8.77
C LEU A 137 -7.53 19.08 -9.10
N GLY A 138 -8.30 19.41 -8.07
CA GLY A 138 -9.66 19.93 -8.18
C GLY A 138 -9.77 21.26 -8.95
N PRO A 139 -10.94 21.91 -8.95
CA PRO A 139 -11.22 23.06 -9.84
C PRO A 139 -10.40 24.33 -9.55
N PHE A 140 -9.57 24.37 -8.50
CA PHE A 140 -8.88 25.58 -8.02
C PHE A 140 -7.35 25.45 -8.00
N THR A 141 -6.81 24.53 -8.80
CA THR A 141 -5.36 24.31 -8.97
C THR A 141 -4.96 24.44 -10.42
#